data_AF-A0A7Y5CLK5-F1
#
_entry.id   AF-A0A7Y5CLK5-F1
#
_cell.length_a   1.000
_cell.length_b   1.000
_cell.length_c   1.000
_cell.angle_alpha   90.00
_cell.angle_beta   90.00
_cell.angle_gamma   90.00
#
_symmetry.space_group_name_H-M   'P 1'
#
loop_
_entity.id
_entity.type
_entity.pdbx_description
1 polymer ?
#
loop_
_entity_poly.entity_id
_entity_poly.type
_entity_poly.pdbx_seq_one_letter_code
_entity_poly.pdbx_strand_id
1 'polypeptide(L)'
;MAKRVLKYLLTFSIFLLVQVGFVPLLTIYEVAPDLLVVGLVLSAIRHGAIAAIVTGFLAGLAQDAFATHLYGLQALAKAVAGFVAAYLARDKLKFGLQVTLGITLATALVHNLIRDGIYYFDADFSLLHLIVRYVIPNSLYTLVLAAIAHLLFAKSFERK
;
A
#
# COMPACT_ATOMS: atom_id res chain seq x y z
N MET A 1 22.86 12.19 -8.86
CA MET A 1 22.26 11.25 -7.88
C MET A 1 21.38 11.96 -6.85
N ALA A 2 21.89 12.98 -6.13
CA ALA A 2 21.15 13.73 -5.11
C ALA A 2 19.78 14.28 -5.55
N LYS A 3 19.67 14.90 -6.74
CA LYS A 3 18.39 15.43 -7.27
C LYS A 3 17.30 14.36 -7.45
N ARG A 4 17.67 13.11 -7.78
CA ARG A 4 16.70 12.00 -7.90
C ARG A 4 16.21 11.57 -6.52
N VAL A 5 17.13 11.38 -5.58
CA VAL A 5 16.80 11.01 -4.19
C VAL A 5 15.89 12.05 -3.55
N LEU A 6 16.21 13.34 -3.71
CA LEU A 6 15.37 14.43 -3.21
C LEU A 6 13.96 14.40 -3.78
N LYS A 7 13.81 14.12 -5.09
CA LYS A 7 12.49 13.99 -5.72
C LYS A 7 11.68 12.81 -5.17
N TYR A 8 12.33 11.67 -4.91
CA TYR A 8 11.67 10.51 -4.28
C TYR A 8 11.22 10.84 -2.86
N LEU A 9 12.10 11.42 -2.04
CA LEU A 9 11.77 11.82 -0.67
C LEU A 9 10.61 12.81 -0.65
N LEU A 10 10.62 13.83 -1.52
CA LEU A 10 9.54 14.80 -1.59
C LEU A 10 8.20 14.16 -2.01
N THR A 11 8.23 13.31 -3.04
CA THR A 11 7.02 12.60 -3.50
C THR A 11 6.46 11.72 -2.40
N PHE A 12 7.34 11.04 -1.68
CA PHE A 12 7.00 10.16 -0.58
C PHE A 12 6.41 10.93 0.62
N SER A 13 7.03 12.04 1.01
CA SER A 13 6.51 12.91 2.07
C SER A 13 5.13 13.45 1.73
N ILE A 14 4.88 13.85 0.47
CA ILE A 14 3.56 14.28 0.03
C ILE A 14 2.54 13.15 0.17
N PHE A 15 2.87 11.94 -0.29
CA PHE A 15 1.99 10.77 -0.15
C PHE A 15 1.68 10.45 1.32
N LEU A 16 2.69 10.53 2.19
CA LEU A 16 2.53 10.34 3.63
C LEU A 16 1.59 11.40 4.24
N LEU A 17 1.78 12.67 3.90
CA LEU A 17 0.94 13.76 4.41
C LEU A 17 -0.51 13.62 3.94
N VAL A 18 -0.73 13.22 2.69
CA VAL A 18 -2.08 12.94 2.18
C VAL A 18 -2.67 11.70 2.89
N GLN A 19 -1.87 10.66 3.13
CA GLN A 19 -2.30 9.47 3.87
C GLN A 19 -2.69 9.80 5.31
N VAL A 20 -1.95 10.65 6.01
CA VAL A 20 -2.22 10.96 7.42
C VAL A 20 -3.30 12.04 7.55
N GLY A 21 -3.37 13.01 6.64
CA GLY A 21 -4.30 14.14 6.73
C GLY A 21 -5.63 13.94 6.01
N PHE A 22 -5.62 13.39 4.78
CA PHE A 22 -6.81 13.34 3.93
C PHE A 22 -7.54 11.99 3.98
N VAL A 23 -6.81 10.87 4.03
CA VAL A 23 -7.43 9.54 4.06
C VAL A 23 -8.37 9.33 5.26
N PRO A 24 -8.09 9.82 6.48
CA PRO A 24 -9.05 9.70 7.58
C PRO A 24 -10.42 10.30 7.26
N LEU A 25 -10.49 11.35 6.41
CA LEU A 25 -11.74 11.98 5.97
C LEU A 25 -12.54 11.11 5.00
N LEU A 26 -11.89 10.13 4.37
CA LEU A 26 -12.51 9.15 3.47
C LEU A 26 -12.92 7.87 4.19
N THR A 27 -12.78 7.81 5.51
CA THR A 27 -13.10 6.61 6.30
C THR A 27 -14.61 6.41 6.35
N ILE A 28 -15.08 5.23 5.98
CA ILE A 28 -16.49 4.84 6.05
C ILE A 28 -16.58 3.59 6.91
N TYR A 29 -17.25 3.67 8.07
CA TYR A 29 -17.36 2.55 9.03
C TYR A 29 -16.00 1.89 9.37
N GLU A 30 -14.98 2.70 9.69
CA GLU A 30 -13.60 2.26 10.00
C GLU A 30 -12.84 1.62 8.82
N VAL A 31 -13.44 1.60 7.62
CA VAL A 31 -12.80 1.17 6.39
C VAL A 31 -12.22 2.39 5.69
N ALA A 32 -10.92 2.38 5.45
CA ALA A 32 -10.18 3.47 4.80
C ALA A 32 -9.22 2.90 3.75
N PRO A 33 -9.07 3.58 2.60
CA PRO A 33 -8.15 3.12 1.56
C PRO A 33 -6.69 3.42 1.93
N ASP A 34 -5.75 2.64 1.39
CA ASP A 34 -4.32 2.85 1.66
C ASP A 34 -3.58 3.36 0.40
N LEU A 35 -3.32 4.67 0.35
CA LEU A 35 -2.57 5.32 -0.73
C LEU A 35 -1.11 4.87 -0.78
N LEU A 36 -0.53 4.51 0.37
CA LEU A 36 0.86 4.07 0.44
C LEU A 36 1.02 2.69 -0.17
N VAL A 37 0.04 1.79 -0.02
CA VAL A 37 -0.02 0.51 -0.74
C VAL A 37 -0.04 0.72 -2.25
N VAL A 38 -0.82 1.69 -2.76
CA VAL A 38 -0.79 2.03 -4.19
C VAL A 38 0.61 2.48 -4.60
N GLY A 39 1.21 3.41 -3.85
CA GLY A 39 2.58 3.89 -4.08
C GLY A 39 3.63 2.76 -4.05
N LEU A 40 3.46 1.77 -3.18
CA LEU A 40 4.32 0.58 -3.09
C LEU A 40 4.26 -0.26 -4.35
N VAL A 41 3.07 -0.49 -4.88
CA VAL A 41 2.89 -1.22 -6.13
C VAL A 41 3.55 -0.47 -7.29
N LEU A 42 3.43 0.86 -7.34
CA LEU A 42 4.15 1.66 -8.34
C LEU A 42 5.67 1.55 -8.19
N SER A 43 6.16 1.60 -6.94
CA SER A 43 7.58 1.48 -6.63
C SER A 43 8.13 0.12 -7.05
N ALA A 44 7.40 -0.95 -6.76
CA ALA A 44 7.70 -2.32 -7.15
C ALA A 44 7.80 -2.48 -8.67
N ILE A 45 6.81 -1.97 -9.41
CA ILE A 45 6.78 -2.03 -10.88
C ILE A 45 7.97 -1.29 -11.51
N ARG A 46 8.33 -0.12 -10.96
CA ARG A 46 9.35 0.75 -11.58
C ARG A 46 10.78 0.49 -11.13
N HIS A 47 10.97 0.08 -9.87
CA HIS A 47 12.28 0.04 -9.22
C HIS A 47 12.61 -1.34 -8.61
N GLY A 48 11.67 -2.29 -8.65
CA GLY A 48 11.86 -3.65 -8.18
C GLY A 48 11.75 -3.82 -6.66
N ALA A 49 12.14 -5.00 -6.19
CA ALA A 49 11.85 -5.49 -4.83
C ALA A 49 12.50 -4.67 -3.72
N ILE A 50 13.82 -4.44 -3.77
CA ILE A 50 14.54 -3.71 -2.71
C ILE A 50 13.92 -2.33 -2.49
N ALA A 51 13.64 -1.60 -3.58
CA ALA A 51 13.03 -0.28 -3.50
C ALA A 51 11.63 -0.34 -2.88
N ALA A 52 10.78 -1.29 -3.29
CA ALA A 52 9.44 -1.45 -2.72
C ALA A 52 9.46 -1.81 -1.23
N ILE A 53 10.33 -2.74 -0.82
CA ILE A 53 10.43 -3.19 0.58
C ILE A 53 10.93 -2.05 1.47
N VAL A 54 12.03 -1.39 1.09
CA VAL A 54 12.60 -0.29 1.88
C VAL A 54 11.64 0.89 1.95
N THR A 55 11.03 1.28 0.83
CA THR A 55 10.03 2.35 0.84
C THR A 55 8.81 1.97 1.67
N GLY A 56 8.36 0.71 1.64
CA GLY A 56 7.24 0.23 2.44
C GLY A 56 7.53 0.26 3.92
N PHE A 57 8.69 -0.25 4.32
CA PHE A 57 9.15 -0.20 5.70
C PHE A 57 9.23 1.24 6.22
N LEU A 58 9.91 2.13 5.51
CA LEU A 58 10.04 3.52 5.92
C LEU A 58 8.69 4.25 5.92
N ALA A 59 7.77 3.90 5.01
CA ALA A 59 6.45 4.53 4.93
C ALA A 59 5.58 4.10 6.10
N GLY A 60 5.60 2.80 6.37
CA GLY A 60 4.90 2.24 7.51
C GLY A 60 5.47 2.78 8.81
N LEU A 61 6.79 2.85 8.97
CA LEU A 61 7.41 3.40 10.17
C LEU A 61 7.07 4.88 10.38
N ALA A 62 7.06 5.67 9.30
CA ALA A 62 6.62 7.06 9.37
C ALA A 62 5.13 7.17 9.70
N GLN A 63 4.28 6.29 9.13
CA GLN A 63 2.85 6.25 9.45
C GLN A 63 2.61 5.84 10.91
N ASP A 64 3.36 4.87 11.43
CA ASP A 64 3.34 4.44 12.83
C ASP A 64 3.67 5.61 13.77
N ALA A 65 4.56 6.53 13.36
CA ALA A 65 4.92 7.70 14.16
C ALA A 65 3.76 8.72 14.34
N PHE A 66 2.81 8.76 13.40
CA PHE A 66 1.61 9.59 13.49
C PHE A 66 0.40 8.84 14.05
N ALA A 67 0.53 7.53 14.22
CA ALA A 67 -0.51 6.67 14.74
C ALA A 67 -0.45 6.54 16.26
N THR A 68 -1.61 6.34 16.88
CA THR A 68 -1.72 6.05 18.32
C THR A 68 -1.72 4.55 18.64
N HIS A 69 -1.49 3.69 17.64
CA HIS A 69 -1.52 2.23 17.76
C HIS A 69 -0.11 1.62 17.84
N LEU A 70 -0.02 0.30 17.67
CA LEU A 70 1.21 -0.47 17.79
C LEU A 70 2.31 0.02 16.83
N TYR A 71 3.36 0.63 17.39
CA TYR A 71 4.52 1.07 16.63
C TYR A 71 5.20 -0.10 15.91
N GLY A 72 5.51 0.07 14.63
CA GLY A 72 6.14 -0.94 13.79
C GLY A 72 5.14 -1.86 13.06
N LEU A 73 3.85 -1.80 13.38
CA LEU A 73 2.84 -2.63 12.72
C LEU A 73 2.73 -2.28 11.23
N GLN A 74 2.58 -0.98 10.90
CA GLN A 74 2.50 -0.56 9.51
C GLN A 74 3.83 -0.78 8.81
N ALA A 75 4.95 -0.56 9.50
CA ALA A 75 6.29 -0.83 8.96
C ALA A 75 6.44 -2.29 8.49
N LEU A 76 6.06 -3.25 9.34
CA LEU A 76 6.10 -4.68 9.02
C LEU A 76 5.14 -5.01 7.87
N ALA A 77 3.87 -4.64 8.00
CA ALA A 77 2.84 -4.96 7.02
C ALA A 77 3.19 -4.43 5.62
N LYS A 78 3.69 -3.19 5.54
CA LYS A 78 4.07 -2.55 4.27
C LYS A 78 5.39 -3.08 3.69
N ALA A 79 6.34 -3.50 4.51
CA ALA A 79 7.55 -4.16 4.02
C ALA A 79 7.21 -5.49 3.31
N VAL A 80 6.37 -6.32 3.95
CA VAL A 80 5.90 -7.60 3.37
C VAL A 80 5.05 -7.34 2.13
N ALA A 81 4.13 -6.38 2.18
CA ALA A 81 3.32 -5.99 1.03
C ALA A 81 4.18 -5.53 -0.15
N GLY A 82 5.23 -4.73 0.10
CA GLY A 82 6.20 -4.29 -0.91
C GLY A 82 6.94 -5.46 -1.57
N PHE A 83 7.33 -6.48 -0.79
CA PHE A 83 7.90 -7.71 -1.33
C PHE A 83 6.90 -8.44 -2.24
N VAL A 84 5.66 -8.64 -1.78
CA VAL A 84 4.60 -9.30 -2.56
C VAL A 84 4.33 -8.56 -3.87
N ALA A 85 4.22 -7.23 -3.82
CA ALA A 85 4.01 -6.41 -5.00
C ALA A 85 5.13 -6.61 -6.04
N ALA A 86 6.38 -6.59 -5.60
CA ALA A 86 7.53 -6.76 -6.48
C ALA A 86 7.70 -8.18 -6.99
N TYR A 87 7.38 -9.19 -6.17
CA TYR A 87 7.38 -10.58 -6.58
C TYR A 87 6.36 -10.81 -7.71
N LEU A 88 5.13 -10.32 -7.56
CA LEU A 88 4.09 -10.44 -8.57
C LEU A 88 4.36 -9.63 -9.84
N ALA A 89 5.10 -8.51 -9.72
CA ALA A 89 5.50 -7.68 -10.84
C ALA A 89 6.72 -8.22 -11.62
N ARG A 90 7.51 -9.14 -11.04
CA ARG A 90 8.84 -9.52 -11.53
C ARG A 90 8.87 -9.96 -13.00
N ASP A 91 7.95 -10.85 -13.37
CA ASP A 91 7.96 -11.50 -14.69
C ASP A 91 6.95 -10.88 -15.67
N LYS A 92 6.40 -9.70 -15.35
CA LYS A 92 5.40 -9.03 -16.19
C LYS A 92 6.09 -8.12 -17.20
N LEU A 93 5.82 -8.39 -18.49
CA LEU A 93 6.34 -7.59 -19.61
C LEU A 93 5.56 -6.28 -19.84
N LYS A 94 4.26 -6.26 -19.51
CA LYS A 94 3.39 -5.08 -19.65
C LYS A 94 2.51 -4.94 -18.41
N PHE A 95 2.34 -3.70 -17.97
CA PHE A 95 1.49 -3.35 -16.83
C PHE A 95 0.27 -2.60 -17.33
N GLY A 96 -0.70 -3.33 -17.88
CA GLY A 96 -2.02 -2.78 -18.16
C GLY A 96 -2.88 -2.70 -16.89
N LEU A 97 -4.03 -2.02 -16.97
CA LEU A 97 -4.92 -1.80 -15.84
C LEU A 97 -5.21 -3.08 -15.06
N GLN A 98 -5.61 -4.16 -15.73
CA GLN A 98 -5.92 -5.45 -15.08
C GLN A 98 -4.74 -6.02 -14.27
N VAL A 99 -3.52 -5.92 -14.80
CA VAL A 99 -2.31 -6.43 -14.11
C VAL A 99 -2.00 -5.56 -12.89
N THR A 100 -2.06 -4.24 -13.02
CA THR A 100 -1.84 -3.31 -11.90
C THR A 100 -2.88 -3.50 -10.81
N LEU A 101 -4.15 -3.68 -11.17
CA LEU A 101 -5.22 -3.94 -10.22
C LEU A 101 -5.04 -5.31 -9.53
N GLY A 102 -4.71 -6.36 -10.28
CA GLY A 102 -4.47 -7.68 -9.70
C GLY A 102 -3.32 -7.68 -8.68
N ILE A 103 -2.19 -7.03 -9.01
CA ILE A 103 -1.06 -6.87 -8.09
C ILE A 103 -1.49 -6.07 -6.87
N THR A 104 -2.18 -4.94 -7.06
CA THR A 104 -2.65 -4.10 -5.95
C THR A 104 -3.57 -4.86 -5.02
N LEU A 105 -4.53 -5.61 -5.56
CA LEU A 105 -5.47 -6.38 -4.75
C LEU A 105 -4.74 -7.40 -3.88
N ALA A 106 -3.83 -8.19 -4.47
CA ALA A 106 -3.04 -9.17 -3.73
C ALA A 106 -2.17 -8.51 -2.65
N THR A 107 -1.50 -7.41 -3.00
CA THR A 107 -0.69 -6.63 -2.06
C THR A 107 -1.51 -6.04 -0.91
N ALA A 108 -2.68 -5.46 -1.20
CA ALA A 108 -3.56 -4.88 -0.20
C ALA A 108 -4.15 -5.96 0.73
N LEU A 109 -4.53 -7.12 0.19
CA LEU A 109 -5.01 -8.25 0.98
C LEU A 109 -3.95 -8.72 1.98
N VAL A 110 -2.70 -8.89 1.53
CA VAL A 110 -1.60 -9.29 2.42
C VAL A 110 -1.32 -8.22 3.47
N HIS A 111 -1.24 -6.95 3.07
CA HIS A 111 -1.05 -5.84 4.00
C HIS A 111 -2.13 -5.82 5.09
N ASN A 112 -3.40 -5.84 4.68
CA ASN A 112 -4.53 -5.72 5.59
C ASN A 112 -4.69 -6.97 6.46
N LEU A 113 -4.39 -8.16 5.95
CA LEU A 113 -4.42 -9.38 6.75
C LEU A 113 -3.35 -9.35 7.86
N ILE A 114 -2.14 -8.88 7.56
CA ILE A 114 -1.08 -8.74 8.57
C ILE A 114 -1.46 -7.65 9.58
N ARG A 115 -1.86 -6.47 9.10
CA ARG A 115 -2.23 -5.34 9.96
C ARG A 115 -3.38 -5.69 10.88
N ASP A 116 -4.51 -6.09 10.31
CA ASP A 116 -5.74 -6.33 11.06
C ASP A 116 -5.62 -7.60 11.91
N GLY A 117 -4.94 -8.63 11.40
CA GLY A 117 -4.70 -9.87 12.15
C GLY A 117 -3.85 -9.67 13.40
N ILE A 118 -2.86 -8.76 13.37
CA ILE A 118 -2.08 -8.41 14.57
C ILE A 118 -2.86 -7.42 15.44
N TYR A 119 -3.48 -6.40 14.85
CA TYR A 119 -4.18 -5.35 15.60
C TYR A 119 -5.37 -5.90 16.40
N TYR A 120 -6.14 -6.81 15.81
CA TYR A 120 -7.30 -7.45 16.44
C TYR A 120 -7.01 -8.87 16.94
N PHE A 121 -5.75 -9.19 17.23
CA PHE A 121 -5.35 -10.54 17.65
C PHE A 121 -6.09 -11.02 18.91
N ASP A 122 -6.36 -10.10 19.85
CA ASP A 122 -7.04 -10.38 21.13
C ASP A 122 -8.52 -10.00 21.11
N ALA A 123 -9.11 -9.84 19.93
CA ALA A 123 -10.52 -9.44 19.82
C ALA A 123 -11.47 -10.64 19.91
N ASP A 124 -12.64 -10.44 20.54
CA ASP A 124 -13.66 -11.47 20.79
C ASP A 124 -14.45 -11.92 19.53
N PHE A 125 -13.94 -11.68 18.32
CA PHE A 125 -14.61 -12.05 17.07
C PHE A 125 -13.78 -12.99 16.20
N SER A 126 -14.47 -13.72 15.32
CA SER A 126 -13.82 -14.72 14.45
C SER A 126 -12.96 -14.08 13.36
N LEU A 127 -11.95 -14.83 12.90
CA LEU A 127 -11.12 -14.45 11.75
C LEU A 127 -11.94 -14.19 10.47
N LEU A 128 -13.04 -14.92 10.29
CA LEU A 128 -13.96 -14.70 9.16
C LEU A 128 -14.61 -13.31 9.25
N HIS A 129 -15.04 -12.90 10.43
CA HIS A 129 -15.59 -11.56 10.65
C HIS A 129 -14.54 -10.50 10.33
N LEU A 130 -13.30 -10.68 10.79
CA LEU A 130 -12.17 -9.78 10.49
C LEU A 130 -11.96 -9.61 8.97
N ILE A 131 -11.93 -10.73 8.23
CA ILE A 131 -11.69 -10.72 6.79
C ILE A 131 -12.83 -10.01 6.04
N VAL A 132 -14.07 -10.36 6.34
CA VAL A 132 -15.25 -9.84 5.63
C VAL A 132 -15.51 -8.38 6.00
N ARG A 133 -15.29 -7.99 7.26
CA ARG A 133 -15.57 -6.65 7.75
C ARG A 133 -14.47 -5.64 7.44
N TYR A 134 -13.20 -6.05 7.50
CA TYR A 134 -12.07 -5.12 7.40
C TYR A 134 -11.16 -5.43 6.20
N VAL A 135 -10.64 -6.65 6.07
CA VAL A 135 -9.61 -6.98 5.06
C VAL A 135 -10.12 -6.78 3.63
N ILE A 136 -11.26 -7.38 3.29
CA ILE A 136 -11.83 -7.30 1.95
C ILE A 136 -12.24 -5.86 1.62
N PRO A 137 -13.06 -5.17 2.45
CA PRO A 137 -13.48 -3.80 2.14
C PRO A 137 -12.30 -2.82 2.00
N ASN A 138 -11.30 -2.87 2.90
CA ASN A 138 -10.12 -2.00 2.80
C ASN A 138 -9.33 -2.26 1.52
N SER A 139 -9.21 -3.53 1.12
CA SER A 139 -8.49 -3.92 -0.10
C SER A 139 -9.21 -3.48 -1.37
N LEU A 140 -10.55 -3.63 -1.41
CA LEU A 140 -11.36 -3.15 -2.53
C LEU A 140 -11.37 -1.62 -2.62
N TYR A 141 -11.40 -0.92 -1.48
CA TYR A 141 -11.33 0.55 -1.49
C TYR A 141 -9.97 1.02 -2.01
N THR A 142 -8.89 0.37 -1.58
CA THR A 142 -7.53 0.62 -2.10
C THR A 142 -7.44 0.34 -3.60
N LEU A 143 -8.15 -0.68 -4.09
CA LEU A 143 -8.21 -1.03 -5.51
C LEU A 143 -8.81 0.09 -6.37
N VAL A 144 -9.86 0.75 -5.87
CA VAL A 144 -10.46 1.92 -6.54
C VAL A 144 -9.44 3.04 -6.68
N LEU A 145 -8.67 3.33 -5.63
CA LEU A 145 -7.60 4.33 -5.71
C LEU A 145 -6.49 3.93 -6.69
N ALA A 146 -6.12 2.65 -6.73
CA ALA A 146 -5.16 2.16 -7.71
C ALA A 146 -5.67 2.28 -9.15
N ALA A 147 -6.96 2.06 -9.39
CA ALA A 147 -7.57 2.27 -10.71
C ALA A 147 -7.44 3.73 -11.14
N ILE A 148 -7.81 4.66 -10.24
CA ILE A 148 -7.69 6.10 -10.48
C ILE A 148 -6.23 6.48 -10.73
N ALA A 149 -5.30 6.01 -9.89
CA ALA A 149 -3.87 6.28 -10.05
C ALA A 149 -3.33 5.72 -11.37
N HIS A 150 -3.73 4.50 -11.76
CA HIS A 150 -3.31 3.91 -13.02
C HIS A 150 -3.81 4.72 -14.23
N LEU A 151 -5.06 5.18 -14.21
CA LEU A 151 -5.62 5.99 -15.29
C LEU A 151 -4.95 7.37 -15.39
N LEU A 152 -4.72 8.04 -14.25
CA LEU A 152 -4.04 9.34 -14.21
C LEU A 152 -2.57 9.24 -14.66
N PHE A 153 -1.89 8.15 -14.31
CA PHE A 153 -0.47 7.95 -14.59
C PHE A 153 -0.20 6.94 -15.70
N ALA A 154 -1.18 6.61 -16.55
CA ALA A 154 -1.10 5.53 -17.54
C ALA A 154 0.14 5.63 -18.44
N LYS A 155 0.50 6.83 -18.89
CA LYS A 155 1.70 7.11 -19.69
C LYS A 155 3.02 6.78 -18.99
N SER A 156 3.02 6.68 -17.67
CA SER A 156 4.19 6.41 -16.84
C SER A 156 4.40 4.92 -16.52
N PHE A 157 3.47 4.04 -16.91
CA PHE A 157 3.59 2.58 -16.74
C PHE A 157 4.12 1.87 -17.99
N GLU A 158 4.23 2.57 -19.10
CA GLU A 158 4.95 2.10 -20.29
C GLU A 158 6.46 2.16 -20.00
N ARG A 159 7.01 1.02 -19.56
CA ARG A 159 8.46 0.83 -19.45
C ARG A 159 9.02 0.88 -20.88
N LYS A 160 9.80 1.92 -21.21
CA LYS A 160 10.62 1.92 -22.43
C LYS A 160 11.61 0.77 -22.40
#